data_AF-M0C032-F1
#
_entry.id   AF-M0C032-F1
#
_cell.length_a   1.000
_cell.length_b   1.000
_cell.length_c   1.000
_cell.angle_alpha   90.00
_cell.angle_beta   90.00
_cell.angle_gamma   90.00
#
_symmetry.space_group_name_H-M   'P 1'
#
loop_
_entity.id
_entity.type
_entity.pdbx_description
1 polymer ?
#
loop_
_entity_poly.entity_id
_entity_poly.type
_entity_poly.pdbx_seq_one_letter_code
_entity_poly.pdbx_strand_id
1 'polypeptide(L)'
;MTREISGRPVRYERNESYLQWRRVEQIRDEYSEAEIVKELKETMKRIEEYRAQFDADSPEDVSLMDRTEEASVEEVWEALSEWKTLKQRAELLDTARQNGHSSSGGAKVDA
;
A
#
# COMPACT_ATOMS: atom_id res chain seq x y z
N MET A 1 6.33 2.45 17.73
CA MET A 1 7.00 3.76 17.88
C MET A 1 5.90 4.81 17.92
N THR A 2 5.76 5.50 19.05
CA THR A 2 4.73 6.52 19.29
C THR A 2 5.40 7.89 19.41
N ARG A 3 4.75 8.94 18.91
CA ARG A 3 5.12 10.35 19.09
C ARG A 3 4.32 10.90 20.27
N GLU A 4 4.99 11.57 21.21
CA GLU A 4 4.32 12.24 22.32
C GLU A 4 3.73 13.59 21.86
N ILE A 5 2.48 13.85 22.23
CA ILE A 5 1.84 15.16 22.10
C ILE A 5 1.73 15.75 23.51
N SER A 6 2.40 16.87 23.72
CA SER A 6 2.36 17.59 24.99
C SER A 6 0.94 18.10 25.27
N GLY A 7 0.41 17.74 26.44
CA GLY A 7 -0.95 18.06 26.87
C GLY A 7 -1.28 17.35 28.19
N ARG A 8 -2.34 17.78 28.88
CA ARG A 8 -2.84 17.09 30.06
C ARG A 8 -4.25 16.57 29.74
N PRO A 9 -4.44 15.25 29.54
CA PRO A 9 -3.45 14.15 29.66
C PRO A 9 -2.45 14.08 28.49
N VAL A 10 -1.29 13.44 28.73
CA VAL A 10 -0.29 13.12 27.68
C VAL A 10 -0.95 12.18 26.67
N ARG A 11 -0.81 12.50 25.38
CA ARG A 11 -1.33 11.65 24.29
C ARG A 11 -0.16 11.08 23.51
N TYR A 12 -0.30 9.82 23.11
CA TYR A 12 0.63 9.14 22.21
C TYR A 12 -0.04 9.00 20.85
N GLU A 13 0.59 9.52 19.81
CA GLU A 13 0.19 9.32 18.42
C GLU A 13 1.07 8.24 17.80
N ARG A 14 0.49 7.31 17.03
CA ARG A 14 1.31 6.34 16.29
C ARG A 14 2.03 7.08 15.16
N ASN A 15 3.36 6.93 15.07
CA ASN A 15 4.11 7.56 13.98
C ASN A 15 3.89 6.76 12.69
N GLU A 16 2.86 7.11 11.93
CA GLU A 16 2.53 6.46 10.65
C GLU A 16 3.68 6.54 9.66
N SER A 17 4.32 7.71 9.53
CA SER A 17 5.44 7.91 8.60
C SER A 17 6.61 6.97 8.87
N TYR A 18 6.96 6.75 10.14
CA TYR A 18 8.00 5.80 10.52
C TYR A 18 7.61 4.35 10.21
N LEU A 19 6.36 3.96 10.47
CA LEU A 19 5.90 2.60 10.19
C LEU A 19 5.86 2.32 8.69
N GLN A 20 5.45 3.29 7.88
CA GLN A 20 5.49 3.21 6.42
C GLN A 20 6.93 3.09 5.91
N TRP A 21 7.83 3.98 6.37
CA TRP A 21 9.25 3.89 6.03
C TRP A 21 9.84 2.53 6.39
N ARG A 22 9.56 2.01 7.59
CA ARG A 22 10.08 0.70 8.02
C ARG A 22 9.55 -0.46 7.18
N ARG A 23 8.31 -0.37 6.68
CA ARG A 23 7.73 -1.38 5.79
C ARG A 23 8.33 -1.31 4.38
N VAL A 24 8.61 -0.11 3.88
CA VAL A 24 9.34 0.08 2.63
C VAL A 24 10.75 -0.46 2.72
N GLU A 25 11.47 -0.20 3.81
CA GLU A 25 12.83 -0.71 4.01
C GLU A 25 12.85 -2.24 4.08
N GLN A 26 11.90 -2.83 4.81
CA GLN A 26 11.75 -4.28 4.87
C GLN A 26 11.55 -4.91 3.47
N ILE A 27 10.74 -4.29 2.60
CA ILE A 27 10.57 -4.78 1.22
C ILE A 27 11.89 -4.75 0.45
N ARG A 28 12.69 -3.70 0.63
CA ARG A 28 13.99 -3.55 -0.06
C ARG A 28 15.05 -4.53 0.46
N ASP A 29 14.96 -4.91 1.73
CA ASP A 29 15.85 -5.91 2.33
C ASP A 29 15.48 -7.34 1.90
N GLU A 30 14.19 -7.61 1.75
CA GLU A 30 13.67 -8.96 1.43
C GLU A 30 13.63 -9.27 -0.07
N TYR A 31 13.46 -8.26 -0.93
CA TYR A 31 13.27 -8.43 -2.37
C TYR A 31 14.31 -7.65 -3.18
N SER A 32 14.82 -8.26 -4.24
CA SER A 32 15.58 -7.56 -5.26
C SER A 32 14.70 -6.58 -6.05
N GLU A 33 15.31 -5.60 -6.73
CA GLU A 33 14.57 -4.64 -7.56
C GLU A 33 13.72 -5.33 -8.64
N ALA A 34 14.25 -6.39 -9.27
CA ALA A 34 13.52 -7.17 -10.27
C ALA A 34 12.29 -7.88 -9.67
N GLU A 35 12.41 -8.39 -8.44
CA GLU A 35 11.30 -9.00 -7.71
C GLU A 35 10.26 -7.96 -7.29
N ILE A 36 10.67 -6.79 -6.82
CA ILE A 36 9.75 -5.68 -6.50
C ILE A 36 8.94 -5.29 -7.75
N VAL A 37 9.58 -5.15 -8.91
CA VAL A 37 8.91 -4.82 -10.17
C VAL A 37 7.95 -5.94 -10.60
N LYS A 38 8.35 -7.21 -10.44
CA LYS A 38 7.50 -8.36 -10.75
C LYS A 38 6.26 -8.39 -9.85
N GLU A 39 6.45 -8.30 -8.54
CA GLU A 39 5.38 -8.27 -7.54
C GLU A 39 4.42 -7.09 -7.76
N LEU A 40 4.95 -5.92 -8.13
CA LEU A 40 4.14 -4.75 -8.46
C LEU A 40 3.26 -5.01 -9.68
N LYS A 41 3.81 -5.59 -10.75
CA LYS A 41 3.03 -5.95 -11.96
C LYS A 41 1.92 -6.96 -11.65
N GLU A 42 2.22 -7.99 -10.87
CA GLU A 42 1.23 -8.99 -10.45
C GLU A 42 0.14 -8.37 -9.57
N THR A 43 0.52 -7.50 -8.64
CA THR A 43 -0.42 -6.75 -7.79
C THR A 43 -1.34 -5.86 -8.63
N MET A 44 -0.78 -5.10 -9.59
CA MET A 44 -1.55 -4.25 -10.50
C MET A 44 -2.52 -5.06 -11.37
N LYS A 45 -2.10 -6.24 -11.86
CA LYS A 45 -2.99 -7.12 -12.62
C LYS A 45 -4.21 -7.54 -11.79
N ARG A 46 -4.02 -7.91 -10.52
CA ARG A 46 -5.13 -8.28 -9.62
C ARG A 46 -6.04 -7.08 -9.34
N ILE A 47 -5.49 -5.88 -9.19
CA ILE A 47 -6.28 -4.64 -9.07
C ILE A 47 -7.16 -4.45 -10.30
N GLU A 48 -6.64 -4.65 -11.51
CA GLU A 48 -7.43 -4.59 -12.75
C GLU A 48 -8.54 -5.65 -12.80
N GLU A 49 -8.28 -6.86 -12.29
CA GLU A 49 -9.31 -7.90 -12.18
C GLU A 49 -10.47 -7.46 -11.28
N TYR A 50 -10.20 -6.81 -10.13
CA TYR A 50 -11.27 -6.24 -9.29
C TYR A 50 -11.97 -5.05 -9.94
N ARG A 51 -11.24 -4.17 -10.64
CA ARG A 51 -11.85 -3.06 -11.40
C ARG A 51 -12.86 -3.57 -12.41
N ALA A 52 -12.49 -4.60 -13.17
CA ALA A 52 -13.37 -5.23 -14.14
C ALA A 52 -14.54 -5.97 -13.48
N GLN A 53 -14.31 -6.62 -12.34
CA GLN A 53 -15.36 -7.32 -11.59
C GLN A 53 -16.43 -6.36 -11.06
N PHE A 54 -16.02 -5.22 -10.50
CA PHE A 54 -16.92 -4.27 -9.87
C PHE A 54 -17.37 -3.12 -10.77
N ASP A 55 -16.81 -3.00 -11.97
CA ASP A 55 -17.00 -1.88 -12.90
C ASP A 55 -16.75 -0.53 -12.20
N ALA A 56 -15.62 -0.46 -11.49
CA ALA A 56 -15.27 0.68 -10.65
C ALA A 56 -13.76 0.94 -10.68
N ASP A 57 -13.34 2.19 -10.51
CA ASP A 57 -11.93 2.57 -10.46
C ASP A 57 -11.29 2.35 -9.09
N SER A 58 -12.12 2.36 -8.04
CA SER A 58 -11.72 2.24 -6.65
C SER A 58 -12.74 1.46 -5.80
N PRO A 59 -12.30 0.74 -4.74
CA PRO A 59 -13.22 0.01 -3.87
C PRO A 59 -14.23 0.92 -3.15
N GLU A 60 -13.89 2.18 -2.89
CA GLU A 60 -14.82 3.17 -2.33
C GLU A 60 -15.94 3.63 -3.29
N ASP A 61 -15.82 3.37 -4.59
CA ASP A 61 -16.84 3.71 -5.59
C ASP A 61 -17.92 2.61 -5.69
N VAL A 62 -17.71 1.46 -5.05
CA VAL A 62 -18.63 0.32 -5.08
C VAL A 62 -19.70 0.47 -3.99
N SER A 63 -20.95 0.59 -4.41
CA SER A 63 -22.10 0.57 -3.51
C SER A 63 -22.42 -0.86 -3.07
N LEU A 64 -22.29 -1.13 -1.76
CA LEU A 64 -22.63 -2.43 -1.18
C LEU A 64 -24.09 -2.81 -1.41
N MET A 65 -25.01 -1.83 -1.32
CA MET A 65 -26.45 -2.08 -1.42
C MET A 65 -26.87 -2.55 -2.81
N ASP A 66 -26.18 -2.09 -3.85
CA ASP A 66 -26.47 -2.47 -5.24
C ASP A 66 -25.91 -3.86 -5.59
N ARG A 67 -25.03 -4.43 -4.74
CA ARG A 67 -24.35 -5.71 -4.99
C ARG A 67 -24.90 -6.89 -4.17
N THR A 68 -25.74 -6.63 -3.16
CA THR A 68 -26.33 -7.68 -2.32
C THR A 68 -27.33 -8.60 -3.03
N GLU A 69 -27.74 -8.26 -4.26
CA GLU A 69 -28.60 -9.13 -5.08
C GLU A 69 -27.81 -10.26 -5.78
N GLU A 70 -26.50 -10.08 -5.98
CA GLU A 70 -25.63 -11.00 -6.73
C GLU A 70 -24.75 -11.88 -5.83
N ALA A 71 -24.38 -11.37 -4.64
CA ALA A 71 -23.54 -12.05 -3.66
C ALA A 71 -23.92 -11.63 -2.23
N SER A 72 -23.48 -12.40 -1.22
CA SER A 72 -23.70 -12.00 0.17
C SER A 72 -22.92 -10.73 0.52
N VAL A 73 -23.43 -9.96 1.49
CA VAL A 73 -22.75 -8.75 2.01
C VAL A 73 -21.31 -9.07 2.45
N GLU A 74 -21.10 -10.24 3.05
CA GLU A 74 -19.80 -10.68 3.56
C GLU A 74 -18.81 -10.91 2.41
N GLU A 75 -19.22 -11.62 1.36
CA GLU A 75 -18.38 -11.86 0.17
C GLU A 75 -17.98 -10.56 -0.53
N VAL A 76 -18.95 -9.62 -0.68
CA VAL A 76 -18.66 -8.32 -1.28
C VAL A 76 -17.70 -7.52 -0.39
N TRP A 77 -17.91 -7.54 0.92
CA TRP A 77 -17.04 -6.82 1.86
C TRP A 77 -15.62 -7.39 1.91
N GLU A 78 -15.47 -8.71 1.85
CA GLU A 78 -14.18 -9.39 1.75
C GLU A 78 -13.45 -8.97 0.46
N ALA A 79 -14.12 -9.06 -0.69
CA ALA A 79 -13.54 -8.68 -1.98
C ALA A 79 -13.08 -7.21 -2.01
N LEU A 80 -13.89 -6.27 -1.49
CA LEU A 80 -13.49 -4.86 -1.40
C LEU A 80 -12.31 -4.63 -0.44
N SER A 81 -12.24 -5.40 0.66
CA SER A 81 -11.14 -5.32 1.62
C SER A 81 -9.84 -5.88 1.04
N GLU A 82 -9.91 -6.96 0.27
CA GLU A 82 -8.79 -7.51 -0.49
C GLU A 82 -8.28 -6.51 -1.54
N TRP A 83 -9.20 -5.91 -2.31
CA TRP A 83 -8.84 -4.91 -3.31
C TRP A 83 -8.15 -3.70 -2.68
N LYS A 84 -8.66 -3.20 -1.55
CA LYS A 84 -8.02 -2.11 -0.78
C LYS A 84 -6.62 -2.50 -0.30
N THR A 85 -6.44 -3.74 0.14
CA THR A 85 -5.13 -4.27 0.56
C THR A 85 -4.15 -4.33 -0.60
N LEU A 86 -4.61 -4.72 -1.79
CA LEU A 86 -3.76 -4.73 -3.00
C LEU A 86 -3.32 -3.32 -3.40
N LYS A 87 -4.21 -2.32 -3.33
CA LYS A 87 -3.84 -0.91 -3.59
C LYS A 87 -2.73 -0.44 -2.63
N GLN A 88 -2.87 -0.72 -1.33
CA GLN A 88 -1.83 -0.39 -0.34
C GLN A 88 -0.51 -1.14 -0.60
N ARG A 89 -0.57 -2.41 -1.03
CA ARG A 89 0.62 -3.18 -1.41
C ARG A 89 1.31 -2.57 -2.63
N ALA A 90 0.56 -2.13 -3.64
CA ALA A 90 1.10 -1.50 -4.83
C ALA A 90 1.83 -0.18 -4.48
N GLU A 91 1.25 0.65 -3.62
CA GLU A 91 1.89 1.89 -3.13
C GLU A 91 3.21 1.62 -2.41
N LEU A 92 3.26 0.61 -1.54
CA LEU A 92 4.48 0.21 -0.84
C LEU A 92 5.57 -0.29 -1.78
N LEU A 93 5.21 -1.16 -2.74
CA LEU A 93 6.13 -1.70 -3.74
C LEU A 93 6.66 -0.60 -4.67
N ASP A 94 5.80 0.31 -5.12
CA ASP A 94 6.21 1.42 -5.98
C ASP A 94 7.12 2.40 -5.22
N THR A 95 6.80 2.70 -3.95
CA THR A 95 7.67 3.51 -3.08
C THR A 95 9.04 2.86 -2.86
N ALA A 96 9.07 1.54 -2.60
CA ALA A 96 10.32 0.79 -2.45
C ALA A 96 11.18 0.84 -3.72
N ARG A 97 10.55 0.70 -4.89
CA ARG A 97 11.20 0.85 -6.19
C ARG A 97 11.76 2.26 -6.39
N GLN A 98 10.97 3.31 -6.14
CA GLN A 98 11.40 4.70 -6.34
C GLN A 98 12.55 5.11 -5.41
N ASN A 99 12.51 4.72 -4.14
CA ASN A 99 13.55 5.08 -3.17
C ASN A 99 14.92 4.42 -3.47
N GLY A 100 14.93 3.26 -4.14
CA GLY A 100 16.17 2.65 -4.63
C GLY A 100 16.85 3.45 -5.74
N HIS A 101 16.08 4.19 -6.54
CA HIS A 101 16.62 5.05 -7.61
C HIS A 101 17.20 6.37 -7.08
N SER A 102 16.75 6.82 -5.90
CA SER A 102 17.16 8.10 -5.31
C SER A 102 18.54 8.09 -4.62
N SER A 103 19.22 6.94 -4.51
CA SER A 103 20.56 6.86 -3.87
C SER A 103 21.76 6.89 -4.84
N SER A 104 21.54 6.98 -6.15
CA SER A 104 22.64 7.03 -7.14
C SER A 104 23.27 8.43 -7.35
N GLY A 105 22.90 9.45 -6.56
CA GLY A 105 23.35 10.85 -6.76
C GLY A 105 24.36 11.39 -5.75
N GLY A 106 24.70 10.66 -4.69
CA GLY A 106 25.63 11.10 -3.66
C GLY A 106 27.09 10.86 -4.03
N ALA A 107 27.57 11.52 -5.08
CA ALA A 107 28.99 11.51 -5.46
C ALA A 107 29.85 11.99 -4.29
N LYS A 108 30.91 11.23 -4.03
CA LYS A 108 32.02 11.54 -3.11
C LYS A 108 32.48 13.00 -3.30
N VAL A 109 32.57 13.73 -2.19
CA VAL A 109 33.46 14.89 -2.10
C VAL A 109 34.52 14.56 -1.05
N ASP A 110 35.59 13.95 -1.52
CA ASP A 110 36.90 14.02 -0.87
C ASP A 110 37.51 15.38 -1.24
N ALA A 111 37.78 16.24 -0.24
CA ALA A 111 38.90 17.19 -0.17
C ALA A 111 38.87 17.95 1.17
#